data_AF-A0A2I4DK23-F1
#
_entry.id   AF-A0A2I4DK23-F1
#
_cell.length_a   1.000
_cell.length_b   1.000
_cell.length_c   1.000
_cell.angle_alpha   90.00
_cell.angle_beta   90.00
_cell.angle_gamma   90.00
#
_symmetry.space_group_name_H-M   'P 1'
#
loop_
_entity.id
_entity.type
_entity.pdbx_description
1 polymer ?
#
loop_
_entity_poly.entity_id
_entity_poly.type
_entity_poly.pdbx_seq_one_letter_code
_entity_poly.pdbx_strand_id
1 'polypeptide(L)'
;MSLFETEAYGVSKATKVPNALMVGLTLIQGAGAKGAVCLDGTLPGYHWHRGHGSGANSWLIQLEGGGWCNNIRTCVYRKKTRRGSSTYMEKEIAFTGILSNKAEENPGFFNWNRVKLRYCDGASFAGDGENKAAQLQFRGQRIWLAAMEELLSKGMHSANQALLSGCSAGGLASILHCDEFRGLFPKTTKVKCLSDAGMFLDVADVSGGRTLRNFFGGVVGLQGVRNNLPQICTDNLDPTSCFFPQNLIGNTNTPLFILNTAYDSWQVQSSLAPPSADPSGYWHDCRLNHEKCTPAQILFLQGFRNEMLMAIKHFSNSKQNGLFINSCFAHCQTERQDTWFSVNSPVMGKKAIALAVGDWYYNRESVKAIDCPYPCDKSCHHLVFR
;
A
#
# COMPACT_ATOMS: atom_id res chain seq x y z
N MET A 1 -3.84 20.35 10.49
CA MET A 1 -2.85 19.30 10.71
C MET A 1 -3.32 18.48 11.89
N SER A 2 -3.55 17.18 11.72
CA SER A 2 -2.90 16.34 12.71
C SER A 2 -1.42 16.42 12.30
N LEU A 3 -0.51 16.70 13.23
CA LEU A 3 0.93 16.80 12.92
C LEU A 3 1.48 15.49 12.27
N PHE A 4 0.69 14.42 12.27
CA PHE A 4 1.06 13.05 11.93
C PHE A 4 1.43 12.81 10.46
N GLU A 5 0.85 13.47 9.46
CA GLU A 5 1.26 13.18 8.07
C GLU A 5 2.65 13.74 7.72
N THR A 6 3.09 14.80 8.41
CA THR A 6 4.42 15.39 8.24
C THR A 6 5.48 14.79 9.18
N GLU A 7 5.07 14.27 10.34
CA GLU A 7 5.99 13.71 11.35
C GLU A 7 6.07 12.16 11.34
N ALA A 8 5.01 11.43 10.98
CA ALA A 8 5.02 9.95 11.02
C ALA A 8 5.69 9.31 9.79
N TYR A 9 5.64 9.98 8.64
CA TYR A 9 6.50 9.63 7.52
C TYR A 9 7.57 10.68 7.47
N GLY A 10 8.68 10.39 8.14
CA GLY A 10 9.92 11.11 7.91
C GLY A 10 10.04 11.32 6.41
N VAL A 11 9.92 12.58 5.99
CA VAL A 11 10.43 13.01 4.72
C VAL A 11 11.90 12.66 4.83
N SER A 12 12.28 11.48 4.33
CA SER A 12 13.62 11.28 3.85
C SER A 12 13.76 12.39 2.82
N LYS A 13 14.35 13.52 3.23
CA LYS A 13 15.20 14.33 2.36
C LYS A 13 15.95 13.28 1.58
N ALA A 14 15.67 13.13 0.28
CA ALA A 14 16.14 12.04 -0.56
C ALA A 14 17.57 11.69 -0.16
N THR A 15 17.70 10.75 0.79
CA THR A 15 18.99 10.40 1.32
C THR A 15 19.46 9.53 0.20
N LYS A 16 20.36 10.06 -0.64
CA LYS A 16 20.95 9.30 -1.73
C LYS A 16 21.39 7.97 -1.13
N VAL A 17 20.59 6.92 -1.35
CA VAL A 17 20.94 5.58 -0.93
C VAL A 17 22.15 5.27 -1.80
N PRO A 18 23.34 5.10 -1.23
CA PRO A 18 24.55 4.97 -2.03
C PRO A 18 24.35 3.85 -3.05
N ASN A 19 24.64 4.13 -4.32
CA ASN A 19 24.52 3.18 -5.43
C ASN A 19 23.08 2.69 -5.73
N ALA A 20 22.04 3.38 -5.28
CA ALA A 20 20.68 3.10 -5.75
C ALA A 20 20.42 3.72 -7.13
N LEU A 21 19.66 3.01 -7.96
CA LEU A 21 19.22 3.50 -9.26
C LEU A 21 18.23 4.66 -9.08
N MET A 22 18.57 5.84 -9.60
CA MET A 22 17.66 6.99 -9.68
C MET A 22 16.84 6.90 -10.97
N VAL A 23 15.52 7.04 -10.86
CA VAL A 23 14.60 6.93 -12.01
C VAL A 23 13.78 8.21 -12.15
N GLY A 24 13.79 8.79 -13.35
CA GLY A 24 13.09 10.03 -13.67
C GLY A 24 11.56 9.91 -13.70
N LEU A 25 10.89 11.01 -13.34
CA LEU A 25 9.44 11.16 -13.41
C LEU A 25 9.00 11.35 -14.87
N THR A 26 8.01 10.57 -15.30
CA THR A 26 7.29 10.74 -16.56
C THR A 26 5.85 11.12 -16.28
N LEU A 27 5.37 12.23 -16.82
CA LEU A 27 3.96 12.61 -16.77
C LEU A 27 3.18 11.93 -17.89
N ILE A 28 1.96 11.49 -17.60
CA ILE A 28 1.07 10.83 -18.57
C ILE A 28 0.36 11.92 -19.38
N GLN A 29 0.92 12.27 -20.54
CA GLN A 29 0.44 13.40 -21.35
C GLN A 29 -1.03 13.26 -21.78
N GLY A 30 -1.46 12.05 -22.13
CA GLY A 30 -2.84 11.77 -22.55
C GLY A 30 -3.88 11.75 -21.41
N ALA A 31 -3.46 11.84 -20.15
CA ALA A 31 -4.35 11.68 -19.00
C ALA A 31 -5.36 12.84 -18.86
N GLY A 32 -4.93 14.07 -19.14
CA GLY A 32 -5.79 15.25 -19.04
C GLY A 32 -7.03 15.19 -19.94
N ALA A 33 -6.88 14.70 -21.17
CA ALA A 33 -7.98 14.52 -22.11
C ALA A 33 -9.04 13.50 -21.63
N LYS A 34 -8.66 12.61 -20.71
CA LYS A 34 -9.54 11.62 -20.07
C LYS A 34 -10.08 12.09 -18.71
N GLY A 35 -9.76 13.32 -18.31
CA GLY A 35 -10.06 13.84 -16.97
C GLY A 35 -9.31 13.12 -15.85
N ALA A 36 -8.21 12.43 -16.17
CA ALA A 36 -7.34 11.77 -15.21
C ALA A 36 -6.27 12.78 -14.75
N VAL A 37 -6.55 13.45 -13.63
CA VAL A 37 -5.72 14.53 -13.08
C VAL A 37 -5.59 14.39 -11.55
N CYS A 38 -4.47 14.84 -11.00
CA CYS A 38 -4.24 14.90 -9.55
C CYS A 38 -5.24 15.84 -8.85
N LEU A 39 -5.25 15.85 -7.51
CA LEU A 39 -6.14 16.68 -6.69
C LEU A 39 -6.18 18.16 -7.09
N ASP A 40 -5.07 18.71 -7.58
CA ASP A 40 -4.95 20.11 -8.04
C ASP A 40 -5.22 20.33 -9.54
N GLY A 41 -5.49 19.27 -10.31
CA GLY A 41 -5.69 19.33 -11.76
C GLY A 41 -4.44 19.08 -12.60
N THR A 42 -3.26 18.89 -11.99
CA THR A 42 -2.04 18.53 -12.74
C THR A 42 -2.08 17.10 -13.26
N LEU A 43 -1.28 16.80 -14.29
CA LEU A 43 -1.21 15.45 -14.85
C LEU A 43 -0.60 14.45 -13.85
N PRO A 44 -1.09 13.21 -13.78
CA PRO A 44 -0.45 12.13 -13.02
C PRO A 44 0.87 11.71 -13.69
N GLY A 45 1.69 10.98 -12.94
CA GLY A 45 2.98 10.51 -13.44
C GLY A 45 3.46 9.21 -12.80
N TYR A 46 4.48 8.63 -13.40
CA TYR A 46 5.11 7.40 -12.95
C TYR A 46 6.63 7.46 -13.18
N HIS A 47 7.37 6.60 -12.49
CA HIS A 47 8.79 6.34 -12.76
C HIS A 47 8.91 4.95 -13.36
N TRP A 48 9.74 4.77 -14.40
CA TRP A 48 9.89 3.47 -15.06
C TRP A 48 11.34 3.17 -15.39
N HIS A 49 11.79 1.99 -14.95
CA HIS A 49 13.03 1.39 -15.39
C HIS A 49 12.72 0.11 -16.19
N ARG A 50 13.29 0.04 -17.40
CA ARG A 50 13.05 -1.07 -18.35
C ARG A 50 13.62 -2.39 -17.83
N GLY A 51 12.89 -3.47 -18.11
CA GLY A 51 13.36 -4.83 -17.87
C GLY A 51 14.42 -5.26 -18.88
N HIS A 52 15.15 -6.32 -18.56
CA HIS A 52 16.19 -6.88 -19.41
C HIS A 52 16.30 -8.40 -19.27
N GLY A 53 16.95 -9.05 -20.23
CA GLY A 53 17.13 -10.51 -20.25
C GLY A 53 15.80 -11.25 -20.14
N SER A 54 15.72 -12.24 -19.25
CA SER A 54 14.50 -13.01 -19.01
C SER A 54 13.33 -12.20 -18.43
N GLY A 55 13.60 -11.02 -17.84
CA GLY A 55 12.58 -10.14 -17.27
C GLY A 55 12.08 -9.05 -18.23
N ALA A 56 12.57 -9.00 -19.48
CA ALA A 56 12.21 -7.97 -20.45
C ALA A 56 10.70 -7.91 -20.76
N ASN A 57 10.00 -9.05 -20.69
CA ASN A 57 8.55 -9.17 -20.89
C ASN A 57 7.79 -9.40 -19.56
N SER A 58 8.39 -9.03 -18.43
CA SER A 58 7.77 -9.13 -17.11
C SER A 58 7.62 -7.74 -16.50
N TRP A 59 6.51 -7.49 -15.81
CA TRP A 59 6.12 -6.15 -15.34
C TRP A 59 5.76 -6.15 -13.85
N LEU A 60 6.38 -5.24 -13.10
CA LEU A 60 6.07 -4.94 -11.71
C LEU A 60 5.58 -3.50 -11.62
N ILE A 61 4.31 -3.33 -11.23
CA ILE A 61 3.70 -2.02 -11.00
C ILE A 61 3.57 -1.81 -9.50
N GLN A 62 4.39 -0.92 -8.94
CA GLN A 62 4.33 -0.51 -7.53
C GLN A 62 3.50 0.76 -7.40
N LEU A 63 2.36 0.68 -6.70
CA LEU A 63 1.51 1.80 -6.36
C LEU A 63 2.05 2.52 -5.13
N GLU A 64 2.31 3.83 -5.26
CA GLU A 64 2.76 4.65 -4.14
C GLU A 64 1.66 4.77 -3.06
N GLY A 65 2.01 4.54 -1.79
CA GLY A 65 1.13 4.79 -0.64
C GLY A 65 1.12 6.24 -0.19
N GLY A 66 0.65 6.54 1.03
CA GLY A 66 0.82 7.88 1.64
C GLY A 66 -0.45 8.51 2.18
N GLY A 67 -1.29 7.75 2.87
CA GLY A 67 -2.50 8.25 3.53
C GLY A 67 -3.61 8.69 2.57
N TRP A 68 -4.57 9.44 3.10
CA TRP A 68 -5.75 9.91 2.36
C TRP A 68 -6.14 11.29 2.86
N CYS A 69 -7.11 11.92 2.19
CA CYS A 69 -7.81 13.07 2.73
C CYS A 69 -9.32 12.78 2.77
N ASN A 70 -9.97 13.09 3.88
CA ASN A 70 -11.36 12.66 4.13
C ASN A 70 -12.36 13.82 4.28
N ASN A 71 -11.90 15.06 4.12
CA ASN A 71 -12.75 16.25 4.12
C ASN A 71 -12.14 17.36 3.24
N ILE A 72 -12.92 18.39 2.92
CA ILE A 72 -12.47 19.48 2.04
C ILE A 72 -11.20 20.15 2.57
N ARG A 73 -11.12 20.41 3.87
CA ARG A 73 -9.96 21.08 4.47
C ARG A 73 -8.68 20.26 4.31
N THR A 74 -8.73 18.96 4.62
CA THR A 74 -7.56 18.08 4.50
C THR A 74 -7.16 17.88 3.04
N CYS A 75 -8.12 17.79 2.12
CA CYS A 75 -7.83 17.67 0.68
C CYS A 75 -7.26 18.96 0.06
N VAL A 76 -7.75 20.14 0.45
CA VAL A 76 -7.18 21.44 0.02
C VAL A 76 -5.74 21.61 0.50
N TYR A 77 -5.41 21.11 1.69
CA TYR A 77 -4.02 21.09 2.14
C TYR A 77 -3.20 20.11 1.29
N ARG A 78 -3.70 18.89 1.11
CA ARG A 78 -3.02 17.81 0.40
C ARG A 78 -2.71 18.14 -1.06
N LYS A 79 -3.58 18.88 -1.77
CA LYS A 79 -3.36 19.28 -3.18
C LYS A 79 -2.13 20.17 -3.37
N LYS A 80 -1.62 20.80 -2.31
CA LYS A 80 -0.40 21.63 -2.33
C LYS A 80 0.88 20.84 -1.98
N THR A 81 0.86 19.52 -2.14
CA THR A 81 1.97 18.63 -1.80
C THR A 81 2.21 17.63 -2.93
N ARG A 82 3.32 16.87 -2.86
CA ARG A 82 3.62 15.76 -3.79
C ARG A 82 2.54 14.68 -3.85
N ARG A 83 1.64 14.66 -2.86
CA ARG A 83 0.52 13.73 -2.70
C ARG A 83 -0.81 14.20 -3.28
N GLY A 84 -0.81 15.36 -3.93
CA GLY A 84 -1.99 15.88 -4.62
C GLY A 84 -1.67 16.69 -5.87
N SER A 85 -0.40 16.77 -6.25
CA SER A 85 0.05 17.55 -7.39
C SER A 85 1.41 17.08 -7.88
N SER A 86 1.54 16.91 -9.20
CA SER A 86 2.80 16.51 -9.83
C SER A 86 3.83 17.63 -9.94
N THR A 87 3.41 18.87 -9.71
CA THR A 87 4.32 20.02 -9.58
C THR A 87 5.29 19.83 -8.42
N TYR A 88 4.83 19.21 -7.32
CA TYR A 88 5.62 18.99 -6.12
C TYR A 88 6.27 17.61 -6.05
N MET A 89 6.06 16.75 -7.05
CA MET A 89 6.70 15.43 -7.10
C MET A 89 8.20 15.55 -7.35
N GLU A 90 8.96 14.72 -6.66
CA GLU A 90 10.38 14.50 -6.89
C GLU A 90 10.60 14.13 -8.36
N LYS A 91 11.54 14.82 -9.02
CA LYS A 91 11.84 14.62 -10.44
C LYS A 91 12.55 13.29 -10.69
N GLU A 92 13.24 12.78 -9.68
CA GLU A 92 13.83 11.45 -9.67
C GLU A 92 13.63 10.82 -8.29
N ILE A 93 13.46 9.51 -8.24
CA ILE A 93 13.41 8.74 -6.98
C ILE A 93 14.36 7.55 -7.06
N ALA A 94 14.89 7.15 -5.90
CA ALA A 94 15.67 5.92 -5.78
C ALA A 94 14.74 4.70 -5.86
N PHE A 95 15.12 3.74 -6.69
CA PHE A 95 14.48 2.42 -6.73
C PHE A 95 15.22 1.48 -5.78
N THR A 96 14.55 1.12 -4.69
CA THR A 96 15.06 0.25 -3.61
C THR A 96 14.07 -0.89 -3.31
N GLY A 97 14.48 -1.86 -2.49
CA GLY A 97 13.63 -2.97 -2.09
C GLY A 97 13.14 -3.75 -3.30
N ILE A 98 11.83 -3.97 -3.38
CA ILE A 98 11.17 -4.67 -4.50
C ILE A 98 11.38 -4.00 -5.86
N LEU A 99 11.78 -2.72 -5.89
CA LEU A 99 12.11 -2.00 -7.11
C LEU A 99 13.62 -1.97 -7.43
N SER A 100 14.50 -2.48 -6.57
CA SER A 100 15.96 -2.48 -6.85
C SER A 100 16.30 -3.23 -8.15
N ASN A 101 17.33 -2.76 -8.85
CA ASN A 101 17.87 -3.39 -10.07
C ASN A 101 18.97 -4.41 -9.81
N LYS A 102 19.28 -4.69 -8.54
CA LYS A 102 20.35 -5.61 -8.15
C LYS A 102 19.75 -6.94 -7.68
N ALA A 103 20.29 -8.05 -8.17
CA ALA A 103 19.78 -9.38 -7.84
C ALA A 103 19.97 -9.71 -6.35
N GLU A 104 21.07 -9.23 -5.76
CA GLU A 104 21.41 -9.34 -4.34
C GLU A 104 20.49 -8.51 -3.42
N GLU A 105 19.74 -7.54 -3.97
CA GLU A 105 18.78 -6.71 -3.24
C GLU A 105 17.33 -7.05 -3.59
N ASN A 106 17.07 -7.66 -4.75
CA ASN A 106 15.74 -7.98 -5.26
C ASN A 106 15.76 -9.26 -6.14
N PRO A 107 15.99 -10.43 -5.54
CA PRO A 107 16.29 -11.65 -6.28
C PRO A 107 15.16 -12.11 -7.21
N GLY A 108 13.91 -11.78 -6.87
CA GLY A 108 12.73 -12.20 -7.63
C GLY A 108 12.40 -11.33 -8.84
N PHE A 109 12.74 -10.04 -8.82
CA PHE A 109 12.16 -9.05 -9.75
C PHE A 109 13.17 -8.02 -10.29
N PHE A 110 14.47 -8.12 -9.96
CA PHE A 110 15.48 -7.11 -10.31
C PHE A 110 15.57 -6.79 -11.81
N ASN A 111 15.31 -7.77 -12.69
CA ASN A 111 15.42 -7.60 -14.14
C ASN A 111 14.08 -7.35 -14.84
N TRP A 112 12.99 -7.15 -14.09
CA TRP A 112 11.66 -6.84 -14.64
C TRP A 112 11.56 -5.38 -15.07
N ASN A 113 10.56 -5.06 -15.91
CA ASN A 113 10.07 -3.69 -16.03
C ASN A 113 9.51 -3.28 -14.69
N ARG A 114 10.13 -2.28 -14.06
CA ARG A 114 9.79 -1.83 -12.71
C ARG A 114 9.23 -0.44 -12.80
N VAL A 115 8.00 -0.27 -12.33
CA VAL A 115 7.24 0.98 -12.42
C VAL A 115 6.83 1.40 -11.02
N LYS A 116 7.00 2.68 -10.69
CA LYS A 116 6.37 3.32 -9.52
C LYS A 116 5.31 4.29 -10.02
N LEU A 117 4.03 3.97 -9.86
CA LEU A 117 2.94 4.89 -10.16
C LEU A 117 2.77 5.86 -8.99
N ARG A 118 2.87 7.17 -9.26
CA ARG A 118 2.81 8.21 -8.23
C ARG A 118 1.38 8.45 -7.77
N TYR A 119 1.22 8.62 -6.47
CA TYR A 119 -0.10 8.75 -5.84
C TYR A 119 -0.45 10.20 -5.57
N CYS A 120 -1.53 10.67 -6.21
CA CYS A 120 -1.95 12.07 -6.14
C CYS A 120 -3.47 12.31 -6.11
N ASP A 121 -4.29 11.27 -5.90
CA ASP A 121 -5.76 11.37 -5.85
C ASP A 121 -6.32 11.42 -4.43
N GLY A 122 -5.66 10.78 -3.46
CA GLY A 122 -6.09 10.82 -2.05
C GLY A 122 -7.18 9.81 -1.67
N ALA A 123 -7.51 8.83 -2.53
CA ALA A 123 -8.49 7.76 -2.31
C ALA A 123 -8.01 6.38 -2.78
N SER A 124 -6.71 6.06 -2.65
CA SER A 124 -6.16 4.77 -3.10
C SER A 124 -6.52 4.43 -4.55
N PHE A 125 -6.47 5.41 -5.46
CA PHE A 125 -6.84 5.26 -6.86
C PHE A 125 -8.31 4.85 -7.11
N ALA A 126 -9.21 5.03 -6.14
CA ALA A 126 -10.60 4.58 -6.25
C ALA A 126 -11.64 5.72 -6.39
N GLY A 127 -11.26 6.98 -6.21
CA GLY A 127 -12.18 8.12 -6.35
C GLY A 127 -12.54 8.44 -7.80
N ASP A 128 -13.80 8.82 -8.06
CA ASP A 128 -14.19 9.56 -9.28
C ASP A 128 -15.25 10.63 -8.96
N GLY A 129 -14.80 11.73 -8.36
CA GLY A 129 -15.63 12.88 -8.00
C GLY A 129 -14.88 14.19 -8.17
N GLU A 130 -15.54 15.29 -7.78
CA GLU A 130 -14.89 16.60 -7.71
C GLU A 130 -15.59 17.49 -6.69
N ASN A 131 -14.88 18.52 -6.25
CA ASN A 131 -15.47 19.66 -5.57
C ASN A 131 -15.06 20.95 -6.29
N LYS A 132 -15.99 21.52 -7.07
CA LYS A 132 -15.72 22.72 -7.87
C LYS A 132 -15.39 23.94 -7.01
N ALA A 133 -16.12 24.14 -5.91
CA ALA A 133 -15.91 25.29 -5.01
C ALA A 133 -14.50 25.29 -4.38
N ALA A 134 -14.01 24.12 -3.99
CA ALA A 134 -12.67 23.94 -3.43
C ALA A 134 -11.58 23.69 -4.49
N GLN A 135 -11.95 23.64 -5.78
CA GLN A 135 -11.08 23.26 -6.90
C GLN A 135 -10.32 21.96 -6.61
N LEU A 136 -11.05 20.90 -6.28
CA LEU A 136 -10.51 19.58 -6.00
C LEU A 136 -10.99 18.57 -7.04
N GLN A 137 -10.06 17.77 -7.54
CA GLN A 137 -10.30 16.71 -8.51
C GLN A 137 -10.02 15.35 -7.88
N PHE A 138 -11.05 14.56 -7.60
CA PHE A 138 -10.92 13.24 -6.98
C PHE A 138 -10.93 12.16 -8.07
N ARG A 139 -9.85 12.07 -8.86
CA ARG A 139 -9.82 11.28 -10.11
C ARG A 139 -9.00 9.99 -10.00
N GLY A 140 -8.94 9.38 -8.83
CA GLY A 140 -8.18 8.16 -8.57
C GLY A 140 -8.41 7.06 -9.61
N GLN A 141 -9.68 6.69 -9.85
CA GLN A 141 -10.04 5.62 -10.79
C GLN A 141 -9.58 5.97 -12.20
N ARG A 142 -9.74 7.24 -12.60
CA ARG A 142 -9.32 7.70 -13.93
C ARG A 142 -7.80 7.70 -14.08
N ILE A 143 -7.07 8.09 -13.04
CA ILE A 143 -5.61 8.03 -13.01
C ILE A 143 -5.15 6.58 -13.16
N TRP A 144 -5.76 5.64 -12.43
CA TRP A 144 -5.47 4.22 -12.56
C TRP A 144 -5.65 3.73 -14.00
N LEU A 145 -6.82 3.96 -14.60
CA LEU A 145 -7.12 3.54 -15.96
C LEU A 145 -6.16 4.16 -16.98
N ALA A 146 -5.92 5.47 -16.89
CA ALA A 146 -5.00 6.16 -17.80
C ALA A 146 -3.56 5.67 -17.66
N ALA A 147 -3.09 5.38 -16.45
CA ALA A 147 -1.77 4.82 -16.21
C ALA A 147 -1.63 3.40 -16.76
N MET A 148 -2.63 2.54 -16.55
CA MET A 148 -2.59 1.17 -17.07
C MET A 148 -2.58 1.15 -18.60
N GLU A 149 -3.42 1.97 -19.24
CA GLU A 149 -3.43 2.11 -20.69
C GLU A 149 -2.10 2.63 -21.25
N GLU A 150 -1.51 3.65 -20.61
CA GLU A 150 -0.20 4.18 -20.98
C GLU A 150 0.89 3.09 -20.91
N LEU A 151 0.90 2.27 -19.86
CA LEU A 151 1.89 1.20 -19.69
C LEU A 151 1.65 0.04 -20.66
N LEU A 152 0.39 -0.31 -20.94
CA LEU A 152 0.03 -1.28 -21.98
C LEU A 152 0.59 -0.84 -23.34
N SER A 153 0.45 0.44 -23.70
CA SER A 153 1.00 0.99 -24.94
C SER A 153 2.53 0.93 -25.01
N LYS A 154 3.22 0.93 -23.86
CA LYS A 154 4.69 0.86 -23.76
C LYS A 154 5.25 -0.57 -23.76
N GLY A 155 4.40 -1.56 -23.99
CA GLY A 155 4.79 -2.97 -24.12
C GLY A 155 4.22 -3.89 -23.05
N MET A 156 3.54 -3.35 -22.03
CA MET A 156 2.93 -4.20 -20.99
C MET A 156 1.84 -5.13 -21.56
N HIS A 157 1.18 -4.76 -22.67
CA HIS A 157 0.19 -5.62 -23.32
C HIS A 157 0.75 -6.98 -23.78
N SER A 158 2.07 -7.07 -23.99
CA SER A 158 2.78 -8.30 -24.40
C SER A 158 3.44 -9.02 -23.21
N ALA A 159 3.05 -8.70 -21.97
CA ALA A 159 3.66 -9.28 -20.79
C ALA A 159 3.37 -10.79 -20.66
N ASN A 160 4.42 -11.56 -20.37
CA ASN A 160 4.29 -12.95 -19.94
C ASN A 160 3.91 -13.04 -18.46
N GLN A 161 4.39 -12.09 -17.67
CA GLN A 161 4.20 -12.04 -16.23
C GLN A 161 3.95 -10.61 -15.78
N ALA A 162 3.01 -10.42 -14.87
CA ALA A 162 2.72 -9.15 -14.26
C ALA A 162 2.49 -9.30 -12.75
N LEU A 163 2.96 -8.32 -11.98
CA LEU A 163 2.74 -8.19 -10.55
C LEU A 163 2.26 -6.78 -10.26
N LEU A 164 1.02 -6.64 -9.77
CA LEU A 164 0.56 -5.41 -9.15
C LEU A 164 0.99 -5.43 -7.69
N SER A 165 1.64 -4.37 -7.23
CA SER A 165 2.11 -4.26 -5.86
C SER A 165 1.86 -2.84 -5.35
N GLY A 166 1.88 -2.66 -4.05
CA GLY A 166 1.82 -1.32 -3.45
C GLY A 166 1.98 -1.37 -1.95
N CYS A 167 2.34 -0.24 -1.36
CA CYS A 167 2.37 -0.09 0.09
C CYS A 167 1.26 0.84 0.62
N SER A 168 0.70 0.56 1.80
CA SER A 168 -0.14 1.50 2.56
C SER A 168 -1.41 1.80 1.77
N ALA A 169 -1.71 3.07 1.49
CA ALA A 169 -2.77 3.44 0.56
C ALA A 169 -2.62 2.76 -0.83
N GLY A 170 -1.40 2.54 -1.31
CA GLY A 170 -1.11 1.79 -2.53
C GLY A 170 -1.25 0.27 -2.34
N GLY A 171 -1.04 -0.23 -1.13
CA GLY A 171 -1.31 -1.63 -0.75
C GLY A 171 -2.81 -1.89 -0.79
N LEU A 172 -3.61 -1.01 -0.18
CA LEU A 172 -5.06 -1.04 -0.31
C LEU A 172 -5.50 -0.95 -1.78
N ALA A 173 -4.91 -0.03 -2.56
CA ALA A 173 -5.19 0.08 -3.99
C ALA A 173 -4.87 -1.22 -4.75
N SER A 174 -3.78 -1.91 -4.39
CA SER A 174 -3.42 -3.20 -5.01
C SER A 174 -4.45 -4.29 -4.76
N ILE A 175 -5.19 -4.23 -3.64
CA ILE A 175 -6.32 -5.12 -3.35
C ILE A 175 -7.53 -4.70 -4.20
N LEU A 176 -7.89 -3.40 -4.15
CA LEU A 176 -9.07 -2.85 -4.84
C LEU A 176 -9.02 -3.12 -6.35
N HIS A 177 -7.86 -2.93 -6.97
CA HIS A 177 -7.70 -3.04 -8.42
C HIS A 177 -7.13 -4.39 -8.87
N CYS A 178 -7.00 -5.38 -7.98
CA CYS A 178 -6.31 -6.63 -8.32
C CYS A 178 -6.97 -7.38 -9.49
N ASP A 179 -8.29 -7.54 -9.43
CA ASP A 179 -9.05 -8.24 -10.49
C ASP A 179 -9.18 -7.37 -11.75
N GLU A 180 -9.26 -6.04 -11.63
CA GLU A 180 -9.19 -5.13 -12.78
C GLU A 180 -7.85 -5.27 -13.51
N PHE A 181 -6.74 -5.28 -12.78
CA PHE A 181 -5.40 -5.46 -13.33
C PHE A 181 -5.26 -6.80 -14.03
N ARG A 182 -5.77 -7.89 -13.42
CA ARG A 182 -5.84 -9.20 -14.08
C ARG A 182 -6.62 -9.14 -15.39
N GLY A 183 -7.73 -8.41 -15.42
CA GLY A 183 -8.59 -8.25 -16.59
C GLY A 183 -7.91 -7.60 -17.81
N LEU A 184 -6.81 -6.89 -17.61
CA LEU A 184 -6.06 -6.24 -18.70
C LEU A 184 -5.27 -7.22 -19.58
N PHE A 185 -5.09 -8.46 -19.14
CA PHE A 185 -4.19 -9.43 -19.78
C PHE A 185 -4.92 -10.68 -20.27
N PRO A 186 -4.44 -11.32 -21.36
CA PRO A 186 -4.97 -12.60 -21.81
C PRO A 186 -4.81 -13.68 -20.74
N LYS A 187 -5.56 -14.78 -20.88
CA LYS A 187 -5.53 -15.89 -19.90
C LYS A 187 -4.17 -16.57 -19.75
N THR A 188 -3.29 -16.41 -20.73
CA THR A 188 -1.93 -16.97 -20.76
C THR A 188 -0.93 -16.17 -19.92
N THR A 189 -1.18 -14.90 -19.66
CA THR A 189 -0.30 -14.07 -18.82
C THR A 189 -0.44 -14.46 -17.35
N LYS A 190 0.68 -14.70 -16.67
CA LYS A 190 0.69 -14.91 -15.23
C LYS A 190 0.56 -13.56 -14.52
N VAL A 191 -0.60 -13.29 -13.92
CA VAL A 191 -0.84 -12.07 -13.15
C VAL A 191 -1.12 -12.42 -11.70
N LYS A 192 -0.50 -11.70 -10.77
CA LYS A 192 -0.75 -11.77 -9.33
C LYS A 192 -0.67 -10.38 -8.70
N CYS A 193 -1.14 -10.25 -7.45
CA CYS A 193 -1.10 -9.00 -6.71
C CYS A 193 -0.40 -9.16 -5.36
N LEU A 194 0.27 -8.11 -4.87
CA LEU A 194 0.93 -8.03 -3.58
C LEU A 194 0.49 -6.77 -2.86
N SER A 195 -0.15 -6.93 -1.71
CA SER A 195 -0.49 -5.82 -0.82
C SER A 195 0.46 -5.81 0.36
N ASP A 196 1.29 -4.76 0.47
CA ASP A 196 2.16 -4.47 1.61
C ASP A 196 1.52 -3.41 2.51
N ALA A 197 1.36 -3.69 3.80
CA ALA A 197 0.78 -2.77 4.78
C ALA A 197 -0.58 -2.16 4.34
N GLY A 198 -1.33 -2.91 3.51
CA GLY A 198 -2.60 -2.50 2.93
C GLY A 198 -3.81 -3.15 3.61
N MET A 199 -3.59 -4.08 4.55
CA MET A 199 -4.64 -4.81 5.27
C MET A 199 -5.16 -4.00 6.48
N PHE A 200 -5.75 -2.84 6.21
CA PHE A 200 -6.37 -2.02 7.24
C PHE A 200 -7.63 -2.67 7.81
N LEU A 201 -7.79 -2.59 9.13
CA LEU A 201 -8.97 -3.15 9.79
C LEU A 201 -9.94 -2.09 10.32
N ASP A 202 -11.24 -2.30 10.13
CA ASP A 202 -12.29 -1.57 10.80
C ASP A 202 -12.49 -2.12 12.22
N VAL A 203 -11.78 -1.56 13.20
CA VAL A 203 -11.79 -2.01 14.61
C VAL A 203 -11.99 -0.85 15.57
N ALA A 204 -12.26 -1.16 16.83
CA ALA A 204 -12.37 -0.15 17.87
C ALA A 204 -11.00 0.48 18.19
N ASP A 205 -10.98 1.79 18.39
CA ASP A 205 -9.84 2.52 18.94
C ASP A 205 -9.81 2.41 20.47
N VAL A 206 -8.77 2.97 21.09
CA VAL A 206 -8.54 2.88 22.54
C VAL A 206 -9.58 3.61 23.39
N SER A 207 -10.43 4.43 22.77
CA SER A 207 -11.60 5.07 23.41
C SER A 207 -12.91 4.30 23.17
N GLY A 208 -12.87 3.20 22.43
CA GLY A 208 -14.05 2.43 22.00
C GLY A 208 -14.76 2.99 20.76
N GLY A 209 -14.22 4.06 20.16
CA GLY A 209 -14.71 4.63 18.90
C GLY A 209 -14.25 3.83 17.68
N ARG A 210 -14.67 4.24 16.47
CA ARG A 210 -14.20 3.66 15.20
C ARG A 210 -13.52 4.72 14.34
N THR A 211 -12.38 5.24 14.82
CA THR A 211 -11.64 6.34 14.17
C THR A 211 -11.40 6.10 12.67
N LEU A 212 -10.84 4.94 12.28
CA LEU A 212 -10.54 4.69 10.86
C LEU A 212 -11.80 4.53 10.01
N ARG A 213 -12.88 3.95 10.55
CA ARG A 213 -14.17 3.87 9.85
C ARG A 213 -14.72 5.25 9.55
N ASN A 214 -14.71 6.15 10.52
CA ASN A 214 -15.14 7.54 10.35
C ASN A 214 -14.27 8.25 9.31
N PHE A 215 -12.96 7.99 9.34
CA PHE A 215 -12.03 8.56 8.38
C PHE A 215 -12.31 8.05 6.96
N PHE A 216 -12.42 6.74 6.75
CA PHE A 216 -12.75 6.14 5.45
C PHE A 216 -14.15 6.51 4.97
N GLY A 217 -15.13 6.69 5.86
CA GLY A 217 -16.46 7.19 5.47
C GLY A 217 -16.38 8.56 4.82
N GLY A 218 -15.52 9.44 5.35
CA GLY A 218 -15.22 10.73 4.73
C GLY A 218 -14.52 10.60 3.37
N VAL A 219 -13.56 9.68 3.22
CA VAL A 219 -12.90 9.41 1.92
C VAL A 219 -13.93 8.93 0.90
N VAL A 220 -14.70 7.90 1.25
CA VAL A 220 -15.66 7.25 0.35
C VAL A 220 -16.78 8.21 -0.06
N GLY A 221 -17.35 8.93 0.90
CA GLY A 221 -18.43 9.87 0.66
C GLY A 221 -17.99 11.11 -0.13
N LEU A 222 -16.85 11.71 0.23
CA LEU A 222 -16.38 12.94 -0.41
C LEU A 222 -15.89 12.71 -1.85
N GLN A 223 -15.16 11.62 -2.07
CA GLN A 223 -14.38 11.43 -3.29
C GLN A 223 -15.10 10.56 -4.34
N GLY A 224 -16.37 10.19 -4.09
CA GLY A 224 -17.16 9.41 -5.04
C GLY A 224 -16.68 7.96 -5.21
N VAL A 225 -15.98 7.41 -4.21
CA VAL A 225 -15.35 6.07 -4.29
C VAL A 225 -16.36 4.96 -4.50
N ARG A 226 -17.58 5.11 -3.96
CA ARG A 226 -18.62 4.06 -3.94
C ARG A 226 -18.86 3.40 -5.30
N ASN A 227 -18.75 4.15 -6.39
CA ASN A 227 -19.09 3.68 -7.74
C ASN A 227 -17.99 2.76 -8.32
N ASN A 228 -16.80 2.77 -7.72
CA ASN A 228 -15.63 2.02 -8.17
C ASN A 228 -15.26 0.89 -7.19
N LEU A 229 -16.11 0.62 -6.19
CA LEU A 229 -15.93 -0.51 -5.29
C LEU A 229 -16.52 -1.79 -5.92
N PRO A 230 -16.01 -2.98 -5.55
CA PRO A 230 -16.56 -4.24 -6.05
C PRO A 230 -18.05 -4.39 -5.71
N GLN A 231 -18.88 -4.59 -6.73
CA GLN A 231 -20.34 -4.75 -6.58
C GLN A 231 -20.70 -5.88 -5.62
N ILE A 232 -19.98 -7.00 -5.69
CA ILE A 232 -20.14 -8.14 -4.78
C ILE A 232 -20.09 -7.75 -3.30
N CYS A 233 -19.34 -6.69 -2.95
CA CYS A 233 -19.34 -6.14 -1.60
C CYS A 233 -20.48 -5.14 -1.40
N THR A 234 -20.64 -4.15 -2.29
CA THR A 234 -21.59 -3.05 -2.08
C THR A 234 -23.06 -3.48 -2.14
N ASP A 235 -23.34 -4.63 -2.73
CA ASP A 235 -24.68 -5.24 -2.73
C ASP A 235 -25.06 -5.80 -1.34
N ASN A 236 -24.08 -6.05 -0.47
CA ASN A 236 -24.26 -6.68 0.84
C ASN A 236 -23.87 -5.78 2.02
N LEU A 237 -22.96 -4.83 1.82
CA LEU A 237 -22.41 -3.95 2.85
C LEU A 237 -22.41 -2.50 2.39
N ASP A 238 -22.36 -1.57 3.35
CA ASP A 238 -22.24 -0.16 3.03
C ASP A 238 -20.90 0.15 2.32
N PRO A 239 -20.83 1.19 1.46
CA PRO A 239 -19.62 1.51 0.71
C PRO A 239 -18.37 1.75 1.57
N THR A 240 -18.51 2.24 2.81
CA THR A 240 -17.35 2.44 3.69
C THR A 240 -16.78 1.10 4.11
N SER A 241 -17.64 0.16 4.48
CA SER A 241 -17.22 -1.22 4.78
C SER A 241 -16.52 -1.87 3.58
N CYS A 242 -16.98 -1.59 2.36
CA CYS A 242 -16.35 -2.11 1.14
C CYS A 242 -15.03 -1.44 0.75
N PHE A 243 -14.65 -0.33 1.39
CA PHE A 243 -13.31 0.22 1.26
C PHE A 243 -12.30 -0.45 2.22
N PHE A 244 -12.78 -1.19 3.22
CA PHE A 244 -11.92 -2.00 4.08
C PHE A 244 -11.58 -3.35 3.44
N PRO A 245 -10.30 -3.71 3.35
CA PRO A 245 -9.85 -4.93 2.67
C PRO A 245 -10.36 -6.20 3.34
N GLN A 246 -10.66 -6.20 4.64
CA GLN A 246 -11.25 -7.34 5.35
C GLN A 246 -12.55 -7.86 4.73
N ASN A 247 -13.27 -7.00 4.00
CA ASN A 247 -14.54 -7.33 3.36
C ASN A 247 -14.38 -7.67 1.87
N LEU A 248 -13.16 -7.56 1.32
CA LEU A 248 -12.88 -7.73 -0.11
C LEU A 248 -12.02 -8.95 -0.40
N ILE A 249 -10.97 -9.19 0.41
CA ILE A 249 -9.94 -10.18 0.09
C ILE A 249 -10.49 -11.61 -0.08
N GLY A 250 -11.60 -11.94 0.59
CA GLY A 250 -12.26 -13.25 0.45
C GLY A 250 -12.87 -13.49 -0.93
N ASN A 251 -13.16 -12.41 -1.67
CA ASN A 251 -13.83 -12.45 -2.98
C ASN A 251 -12.88 -12.11 -4.15
N THR A 252 -11.60 -11.82 -3.88
CA THR A 252 -10.61 -11.56 -4.93
C THR A 252 -10.29 -12.85 -5.68
N ASN A 253 -10.50 -12.86 -6.99
CA ASN A 253 -10.29 -14.07 -7.82
C ASN A 253 -8.82 -14.25 -8.21
N THR A 254 -8.11 -13.15 -8.39
CA THR A 254 -6.71 -13.14 -8.77
C THR A 254 -5.84 -13.50 -7.55
N PRO A 255 -4.81 -14.34 -7.71
CA PRO A 255 -3.91 -14.69 -6.61
C PRO A 255 -3.31 -13.45 -5.97
N LEU A 256 -3.57 -13.30 -4.66
CA LEU A 256 -3.15 -12.15 -3.87
C LEU A 256 -2.20 -12.61 -2.75
N PHE A 257 -1.17 -11.81 -2.49
CA PHE A 257 -0.28 -11.96 -1.35
C PHE A 257 -0.51 -10.81 -0.39
N ILE A 258 -0.80 -11.11 0.88
CA ILE A 258 -0.85 -10.10 1.93
C ILE A 258 0.46 -10.16 2.71
N LEU A 259 1.26 -9.12 2.56
CA LEU A 259 2.35 -8.78 3.45
C LEU A 259 1.84 -7.71 4.40
N ASN A 260 1.75 -8.03 5.68
CA ASN A 260 1.33 -7.04 6.67
C ASN A 260 2.04 -7.31 7.98
N THR A 261 2.34 -6.27 8.72
CA THR A 261 2.72 -6.42 10.12
C THR A 261 1.47 -6.68 10.96
N ALA A 262 1.57 -7.55 11.96
CA ALA A 262 0.49 -7.78 12.92
C ALA A 262 0.20 -6.54 13.78
N TYR A 263 1.19 -5.66 13.92
CA TYR A 263 1.13 -4.42 14.69
C TYR A 263 1.53 -3.24 13.80
N ASP A 264 0.77 -3.02 12.72
CA ASP A 264 1.03 -1.94 11.77
C ASP A 264 1.13 -0.58 12.47
N SER A 265 2.34 -0.01 12.49
CA SER A 265 2.62 1.20 13.25
C SER A 265 1.79 2.39 12.79
N TRP A 266 1.42 2.44 11.50
CA TRP A 266 0.56 3.51 11.01
C TRP A 266 -0.86 3.34 11.55
N GLN A 267 -1.42 2.12 11.52
CA GLN A 267 -2.75 1.87 12.06
C GLN A 267 -2.77 2.07 13.59
N VAL A 268 -1.71 1.70 14.32
CA VAL A 268 -1.57 2.01 15.75
C VAL A 268 -1.66 3.52 16.00
N GLN A 269 -0.91 4.34 15.27
CA GLN A 269 -0.87 5.79 15.49
C GLN A 269 -2.11 6.53 14.97
N SER A 270 -2.63 6.12 13.81
CA SER A 270 -3.62 6.89 13.05
C SER A 270 -5.05 6.37 13.26
N SER A 271 -5.21 5.13 13.72
CA SER A 271 -6.52 4.50 13.94
C SER A 271 -6.72 4.12 15.40
N LEU A 272 -5.83 3.30 15.98
CA LEU A 272 -6.07 2.69 17.29
C LEU A 272 -5.87 3.69 18.43
N ALA A 273 -4.77 4.44 18.41
CA ALA A 273 -4.43 5.40 19.46
C ALA A 273 -4.06 6.80 18.90
N PRO A 274 -4.89 7.41 18.03
CA PRO A 274 -4.70 8.80 17.64
C PRO A 274 -4.91 9.73 18.86
N PRO A 275 -4.35 10.96 18.86
CA PRO A 275 -4.50 11.86 20.02
C PRO A 275 -5.96 12.16 20.36
N SER A 276 -6.85 12.12 19.37
CA SER A 276 -8.29 12.31 19.57
C SER A 276 -8.96 11.18 20.36
N ALA A 277 -8.40 9.96 20.34
CA ALA A 277 -8.88 8.82 21.11
C ALA A 277 -8.09 8.61 22.42
N ASP A 278 -6.97 9.31 22.60
CA ASP A 278 -6.10 9.26 23.79
C ASP A 278 -5.89 10.66 24.39
N PRO A 279 -6.94 11.32 24.90
CA PRO A 279 -6.85 12.70 25.39
C PRO A 279 -5.96 12.84 26.63
N SER A 280 -5.79 11.78 27.43
CA SER A 280 -4.90 11.76 28.60
C SER A 280 -3.44 11.43 28.25
N GLY A 281 -3.14 11.08 27.00
CA GLY A 281 -1.78 10.74 26.55
C GLY A 281 -1.25 9.40 27.07
N TYR A 282 -2.12 8.48 27.50
CA TYR A 282 -1.70 7.17 28.03
C TYR A 282 -0.96 6.34 26.97
N TRP A 283 -1.34 6.47 25.70
CA TRP A 283 -0.76 5.79 24.56
C TRP A 283 0.34 6.57 23.85
N HIS A 284 0.58 7.83 24.24
CA HIS A 284 1.51 8.72 23.56
C HIS A 284 2.90 8.10 23.35
N ASP A 285 3.50 7.59 24.43
CA ASP A 285 4.83 6.98 24.37
C ASP A 285 4.83 5.65 23.62
N CYS A 286 3.84 4.79 23.89
CA CYS A 286 3.72 3.45 23.30
C CYS A 286 3.58 3.49 21.76
N ARG A 287 2.75 4.39 21.22
CA ARG A 287 2.57 4.50 19.77
C ARG A 287 3.78 5.10 19.05
N LEU A 288 4.66 5.82 19.75
CA LEU A 288 5.90 6.38 19.21
C LEU A 288 7.08 5.41 19.34
N ASN A 289 7.14 4.66 20.44
CA ASN A 289 8.09 3.58 20.62
C ASN A 289 7.42 2.39 21.33
N HIS A 290 7.32 1.28 20.61
CA HIS A 290 6.76 0.03 21.09
C HIS A 290 7.41 -0.50 22.40
N GLU A 291 8.68 -0.19 22.67
CA GLU A 291 9.36 -0.58 23.91
C GLU A 291 8.82 0.14 25.14
N LYS A 292 8.13 1.27 24.94
CA LYS A 292 7.48 2.02 26.02
C LYS A 292 6.04 1.58 26.29
N CYS A 293 5.54 0.57 25.59
CA CYS A 293 4.20 0.04 25.83
C CYS A 293 4.16 -0.74 27.15
N THR A 294 3.15 -0.45 27.97
CA THR A 294 2.85 -1.25 29.16
C THR A 294 2.32 -2.64 28.76
N PRO A 295 2.35 -3.64 29.68
CA PRO A 295 1.76 -4.94 29.41
C PRO A 295 0.28 -4.90 28.97
N ALA A 296 -0.50 -3.97 29.52
CA ALA A 296 -1.90 -3.78 29.15
C ALA A 296 -2.06 -3.24 27.72
N GLN A 297 -1.19 -2.31 27.30
CA GLN A 297 -1.18 -1.80 25.93
C GLN A 297 -0.76 -2.87 24.93
N ILE A 298 0.26 -3.67 25.27
CA ILE A 298 0.63 -4.83 24.46
C ILE A 298 -0.54 -5.81 24.36
N LEU A 299 -1.25 -6.10 25.46
CA LEU A 299 -2.42 -6.99 25.43
C LEU A 299 -3.52 -6.48 24.49
N PHE A 300 -3.80 -5.18 24.49
CA PHE A 300 -4.73 -4.59 23.52
C PHE A 300 -4.24 -4.77 22.07
N LEU A 301 -2.95 -4.52 21.81
CA LEU A 301 -2.35 -4.73 20.48
C LEU A 301 -2.35 -6.21 20.06
N GLN A 302 -2.27 -7.15 21.01
CA GLN A 302 -2.48 -8.57 20.74
C GLN A 302 -3.92 -8.86 20.31
N GLY A 303 -4.89 -8.17 20.90
CA GLY A 303 -6.29 -8.20 20.45
C GLY A 303 -6.41 -7.77 18.98
N PHE A 304 -5.80 -6.64 18.62
CA PHE A 304 -5.76 -6.16 17.23
C PHE A 304 -5.13 -7.18 16.26
N ARG A 305 -4.00 -7.79 16.64
CA ARG A 305 -3.39 -8.89 15.88
C ARG A 305 -4.40 -10.03 15.66
N ASN A 306 -5.11 -10.45 16.71
CA ASN A 306 -6.06 -11.54 16.61
C ASN A 306 -7.23 -11.20 15.67
N GLU A 307 -7.71 -9.96 15.67
CA GLU A 307 -8.71 -9.50 14.70
C GLU A 307 -8.19 -9.57 13.26
N MET A 308 -6.93 -9.20 13.01
CA MET A 308 -6.30 -9.37 11.71
C MET A 308 -6.28 -10.84 11.27
N LEU A 309 -5.84 -11.73 12.14
CA LEU A 309 -5.75 -13.16 11.85
C LEU A 309 -7.12 -13.78 11.60
N MET A 310 -8.17 -13.32 12.30
CA MET A 310 -9.54 -13.72 12.02
C MET A 310 -10.01 -13.23 10.65
N ALA A 311 -9.74 -11.97 10.30
CA ALA A 311 -10.14 -11.38 9.03
C ALA A 311 -9.51 -12.09 7.82
N ILE A 312 -8.25 -12.54 7.92
CA ILE A 312 -7.56 -13.24 6.84
C ILE A 312 -7.76 -14.76 6.86
N LYS A 313 -8.50 -15.31 7.84
CA LYS A 313 -8.64 -16.76 8.03
C LYS A 313 -9.21 -17.45 6.79
N HIS A 314 -10.32 -16.94 6.25
CA HIS A 314 -10.94 -17.52 5.05
C HIS A 314 -10.04 -17.37 3.82
N PHE A 315 -9.46 -16.18 3.63
CA PHE A 315 -8.49 -15.90 2.57
C PHE A 315 -7.30 -16.88 2.58
N SER A 316 -6.85 -17.28 3.77
CA SER A 316 -5.70 -18.17 3.94
C SER A 316 -5.94 -19.59 3.41
N ASN A 317 -7.20 -20.04 3.29
CA ASN A 317 -7.55 -21.38 2.81
C ASN A 317 -7.22 -21.61 1.33
N SER A 318 -7.18 -20.55 0.52
CA SER A 318 -6.79 -20.67 -0.90
C SER A 318 -5.31 -20.97 -1.02
N LYS A 319 -4.98 -22.08 -1.70
CA LYS A 319 -3.58 -22.45 -2.02
C LYS A 319 -2.89 -21.48 -2.98
N GLN A 320 -3.67 -20.67 -3.70
CA GLN A 320 -3.12 -19.69 -4.65
C GLN A 320 -2.69 -18.38 -3.97
N ASN A 321 -3.32 -18.05 -2.84
CA ASN A 321 -3.01 -16.84 -2.09
C ASN A 321 -1.75 -17.03 -1.25
N GLY A 322 -1.09 -15.92 -0.89
CA GLY A 322 0.07 -15.94 0.00
C GLY A 322 -0.10 -15.02 1.20
N LEU A 323 0.58 -15.34 2.30
CA LEU A 323 0.56 -14.57 3.54
C LEU A 323 1.97 -14.49 4.13
N PHE A 324 2.36 -13.29 4.55
CA PHE A 324 3.52 -13.06 5.40
C PHE A 324 3.13 -12.03 6.46
N ILE A 325 2.69 -12.51 7.62
CA ILE A 325 2.25 -11.70 8.74
C ILE A 325 3.31 -11.75 9.85
N ASN A 326 4.22 -10.79 9.87
CA ASN A 326 5.27 -10.72 10.89
C ASN A 326 4.86 -9.88 12.11
N SER A 327 5.52 -10.09 13.24
CA SER A 327 5.20 -9.39 14.50
C SER A 327 5.98 -8.10 14.72
N CYS A 328 6.45 -7.47 13.64
CA CYS A 328 7.17 -6.21 13.72
C CYS A 328 6.20 -5.04 13.87
N PHE A 329 6.56 -4.06 14.71
CA PHE A 329 6.05 -2.69 14.62
C PHE A 329 6.65 -1.97 13.41
N ALA A 330 6.15 -2.23 12.20
CA ALA A 330 6.64 -1.62 10.97
C ALA A 330 5.48 -1.30 10.01
N HIS A 331 5.80 -0.57 8.94
CA HIS A 331 4.91 -0.17 7.87
C HIS A 331 5.72 -0.01 6.56
N CYS A 332 5.19 -0.46 5.41
CA CYS A 332 5.88 -0.49 4.12
C CYS A 332 7.19 -1.29 4.07
N GLN A 333 7.10 -2.62 4.11
CA GLN A 333 8.27 -3.48 4.16
C GLN A 333 8.88 -3.83 2.79
N THR A 334 8.14 -3.68 1.69
CA THR A 334 8.61 -3.96 0.31
C THR A 334 9.54 -2.90 -0.25
N GLU A 335 9.33 -1.64 0.13
CA GLU A 335 10.04 -0.49 -0.47
C GLU A 335 11.37 -0.20 0.23
N ARG A 336 11.51 -0.70 1.45
CA ARG A 336 12.68 -0.53 2.31
C ARG A 336 13.66 -1.70 2.14
N GLN A 337 14.90 -1.40 1.75
CA GLN A 337 15.90 -2.44 1.52
C GLN A 337 16.21 -3.25 2.79
N ASP A 338 16.23 -2.58 3.94
CA ASP A 338 16.54 -3.20 5.24
C ASP A 338 15.47 -4.18 5.71
N THR A 339 14.23 -4.05 5.23
CA THR A 339 13.16 -5.01 5.53
C THR A 339 12.90 -6.01 4.40
N TRP A 340 13.10 -5.61 3.15
CA TRP A 340 12.81 -6.44 1.99
C TRP A 340 13.83 -7.57 1.84
N PHE A 341 15.12 -7.22 1.71
CA PHE A 341 16.20 -8.16 1.46
C PHE A 341 17.59 -7.57 1.76
N SER A 342 17.99 -7.61 3.03
CA SER A 342 19.34 -7.35 3.52
C SER A 342 19.79 -8.51 4.41
N VAL A 343 21.08 -8.52 4.77
CA VAL A 343 21.68 -9.55 5.65
C VAL A 343 20.93 -9.70 6.98
N ASN A 344 20.34 -8.60 7.47
CA ASN A 344 19.62 -8.54 8.74
C ASN A 344 18.12 -8.27 8.59
N SER A 345 17.54 -8.45 7.40
CA SER A 345 16.09 -8.25 7.22
C SER A 345 15.26 -9.17 8.13
N PRO A 346 14.02 -8.77 8.47
CA PRO A 346 13.09 -9.63 9.19
C PRO A 346 12.88 -10.96 8.46
N VAL A 347 12.89 -12.05 9.21
CA VAL A 347 12.72 -13.41 8.71
C VAL A 347 11.73 -14.19 9.54
N MET A 348 10.85 -14.95 8.87
CA MET A 348 10.05 -15.99 9.51
C MET A 348 10.56 -17.35 9.08
N GLY A 349 10.93 -18.20 10.05
CA GLY A 349 11.51 -19.52 9.74
C GLY A 349 12.75 -19.45 8.84
N LYS A 350 13.61 -18.44 9.07
CA LYS A 350 14.82 -18.12 8.26
C LYS A 350 14.54 -17.66 6.81
N LYS A 351 13.28 -17.39 6.46
CA LYS A 351 12.91 -16.88 5.13
C LYS A 351 12.61 -15.38 5.20
N ALA A 352 13.37 -14.60 4.44
CA ALA A 352 13.15 -13.16 4.26
C ALA A 352 11.92 -12.88 3.38
N ILE A 353 11.37 -11.67 3.49
CA ILE A 353 10.17 -11.24 2.77
C ILE A 353 10.33 -11.42 1.25
N ALA A 354 11.46 -10.96 0.67
CA ALA A 354 11.68 -11.05 -0.77
C ALA A 354 11.67 -12.49 -1.30
N LEU A 355 12.22 -13.44 -0.51
CA LEU A 355 12.23 -14.85 -0.87
C LEU A 355 10.82 -15.44 -0.76
N ALA A 356 10.09 -15.12 0.30
CA ALA A 356 8.72 -15.57 0.51
C ALA A 356 7.78 -15.10 -0.62
N VAL A 357 7.84 -13.81 -0.98
CA VAL A 357 7.07 -13.26 -2.10
C VAL A 357 7.49 -13.89 -3.42
N GLY A 358 8.80 -14.04 -3.66
CA GLY A 358 9.30 -14.67 -4.88
C GLY A 358 8.84 -16.13 -5.01
N ASP A 359 9.00 -16.93 -3.96
CA ASP A 359 8.62 -18.34 -3.96
C ASP A 359 7.13 -18.52 -4.22
N TRP A 360 6.30 -17.70 -3.57
CA TRP A 360 4.88 -17.67 -3.85
C TRP A 360 4.59 -17.24 -5.29
N TYR A 361 5.19 -16.15 -5.77
CA TYR A 361 4.88 -15.59 -7.08
C TYR A 361 5.17 -16.61 -8.20
N TYR A 362 6.33 -17.25 -8.13
CA TYR A 362 6.78 -18.25 -9.10
C TYR A 362 6.19 -19.65 -8.87
N ASN A 363 5.31 -19.83 -7.87
CA ASN A 363 4.73 -21.12 -7.48
C ASN A 363 5.77 -22.16 -7.05
N ARG A 364 6.89 -21.72 -6.45
CA ARG A 364 7.89 -22.62 -5.85
C ARG A 364 7.42 -23.18 -4.51
N GLU A 365 6.64 -22.39 -3.76
CA GLU A 365 6.12 -22.78 -2.45
C GLU A 365 4.76 -22.11 -2.17
N SER A 366 3.91 -22.80 -1.40
CA SER A 366 2.74 -22.18 -0.77
C SER A 366 3.18 -21.47 0.51
N VAL A 367 3.18 -20.14 0.49
CA VAL A 367 3.65 -19.32 1.61
C VAL A 367 2.46 -18.84 2.45
N LYS A 368 2.34 -19.39 3.66
CA LYS A 368 1.34 -19.00 4.66
C LYS A 368 2.01 -18.72 6.01
N ALA A 369 2.93 -17.75 6.02
CA ALA A 369 3.74 -17.44 7.18
C ALA A 369 2.98 -16.47 8.09
N ILE A 370 2.74 -16.88 9.34
CA ILE A 370 2.19 -16.04 10.41
C ILE A 370 3.10 -16.21 11.61
N ASP A 371 3.61 -15.11 12.11
CA ASP A 371 4.57 -15.08 13.20
C ASP A 371 3.91 -15.25 14.57
N CYS A 372 4.71 -15.58 15.58
CA CYS A 372 4.27 -15.61 16.97
C CYS A 372 3.96 -14.19 17.48
N PRO A 373 3.12 -14.01 18.51
CA PRO A 373 2.89 -12.71 19.15
C PRO A 373 4.19 -12.00 19.59
N TYR A 374 4.28 -10.67 19.43
CA TYR A 374 5.38 -9.86 19.98
C TYR A 374 5.57 -10.16 21.49
N PRO A 375 6.81 -10.26 22.02
CA PRO A 375 8.10 -9.86 21.43
C PRO A 375 8.97 -11.01 20.92
N CYS A 376 8.38 -12.05 20.30
CA CYS A 376 9.13 -13.26 19.98
C CYS A 376 10.16 -13.09 18.84
N ASP A 377 9.84 -12.33 17.78
CA ASP A 377 10.70 -12.18 16.62
C ASP A 377 11.78 -11.12 16.87
N LYS A 378 13.03 -11.58 16.94
CA LYS A 378 14.22 -10.74 17.17
C LYS A 378 14.85 -10.21 15.89
N SER A 379 14.36 -10.61 14.72
CA SER A 379 14.81 -10.10 13.42
C SER A 379 14.08 -8.82 12.99
N CYS A 380 13.05 -8.42 13.74
CA CYS A 380 12.24 -7.26 13.41
C CYS A 380 13.02 -5.94 13.41
N HIS A 381 12.77 -5.15 12.36
CA HIS A 381 13.16 -3.74 12.32
C HIS A 381 11.96 -2.88 12.70
N HIS A 382 11.88 -2.53 13.97
CA HIS A 382 10.79 -1.71 14.51
C HIS A 382 10.95 -0.24 14.14
N LEU A 383 9.84 0.41 13.78
CA LEU A 383 9.75 1.86 13.64
C LEU A 383 9.69 2.50 15.03
N VAL A 384 10.58 3.47 15.24
CA VAL A 384 10.58 4.36 16.40
C VAL A 384 10.45 5.79 15.88
N PHE A 385 9.41 6.47 16.33
CA PHE A 385 9.08 7.83 15.94
C PHE A 385 9.64 8.80 16.99
N ARG A 386 10.08 9.97 16.54
CA ARG A 386 10.68 11.00 17.40
C ARG A 386 9.70 12.10 17.69
#